data_AF-A0A252D952-F1
#
_entry.id   AF-A0A252D952-F1
#
_cell.length_a   1.000
_cell.length_b   1.000
_cell.length_c   1.000
_cell.angle_alpha   90.00
_cell.angle_beta   90.00
_cell.angle_gamma   90.00
#
_symmetry.space_group_name_H-M   'P 1'
#
loop_
_entity.id
_entity.type
_entity.pdbx_description
1 polymer ?
#
loop_
_entity_poly.entity_id
_entity_poly.type
_entity_poly.pdbx_seq_one_letter_code
_entity_poly.pdbx_strand_id
1 'polypeptide(L)' 'MERTPNPNNQPVELNRTSLYLGLLLVFVLGILFSSYFFN' A
#
# COMPACT_ATOMS: atom_id res chain seq x y z
N MET A 1 -31.56 -14.97 -1.69
CA MET A 1 -31.15 -14.37 -0.40
C MET A 1 -30.46 -13.06 -0.69
N GLU A 2 -30.99 -11.96 -0.18
CA GLU A 2 -30.29 -10.66 -0.16
C GLU A 2 -29.15 -10.75 0.87
N ARG A 3 -27.93 -10.35 0.49
CA ARG A 3 -26.79 -10.37 1.42
C ARG A 3 -26.89 -9.15 2.33
N THR A 4 -27.00 -9.37 3.63
CA THR A 4 -26.92 -8.29 4.63
C THR A 4 -25.51 -7.69 4.63
N PRO A 5 -25.37 -6.35 4.54
CA PRO A 5 -24.06 -5.71 4.61
C PRO A 5 -23.43 -5.93 5.99
N ASN A 6 -22.10 -6.12 6.01
CA ASN A 6 -21.35 -6.35 7.26
C ASN A 6 -21.36 -5.07 8.13
N PRO A 7 -21.86 -5.12 9.37
CA PRO A 7 -21.91 -3.94 10.26
C PRO A 7 -20.54 -3.44 10.71
N ASN A 8 -19.47 -4.23 10.51
CA ASN A 8 -18.11 -3.89 10.94
C ASN A 8 -17.29 -3.20 9.85
N ASN A 9 -17.90 -2.76 8.74
CA ASN A 9 -17.16 -2.08 7.69
C ASN A 9 -16.72 -0.69 8.15
N GLN A 10 -15.44 -0.35 7.99
CA GLN A 10 -14.88 0.94 8.36
C GLN A 10 -14.22 1.62 7.15
N PRO A 11 -14.30 2.95 7.03
CA PRO A 11 -13.59 3.67 5.98
C PRO A 11 -12.08 3.63 6.23
N VAL A 12 -11.30 3.60 5.16
CA VAL A 12 -9.83 3.67 5.20
C VAL A 12 -9.39 5.03 4.66
N GLU A 13 -8.42 5.64 5.30
CA GLU A 13 -7.86 6.93 4.90
C GLU A 13 -6.40 6.78 4.49
N LEU A 14 -6.04 7.40 3.35
CA LEU A 14 -4.65 7.58 2.94
C LEU A 14 -4.46 9.02 2.47
N ASN A 15 -3.76 9.81 3.28
CA ASN A 15 -3.48 11.20 2.93
C ASN A 15 -2.31 11.31 1.92
N ARG A 16 -2.20 12.46 1.26
CA ARG A 16 -1.18 12.72 0.23
C ARG A 16 0.25 12.54 0.74
N THR A 17 0.53 12.94 1.97
CA THR A 17 1.86 12.79 2.58
C THR A 17 2.22 11.33 2.75
N SER A 18 1.32 10.53 3.32
CA SER A 18 1.48 9.08 3.47
C SER A 18 1.62 8.37 2.13
N LEU A 19 0.92 8.83 1.09
CA LEU A 19 1.09 8.33 -0.28
C LEU A 19 2.52 8.58 -0.79
N TYR A 20 3.04 9.80 -0.66
CA TYR A 20 4.40 10.10 -1.11
C TYR A 20 5.47 9.34 -0.32
N LEU A 21 5.30 9.19 0.99
CA LEU A 21 6.20 8.37 1.82
C LEU A 21 6.16 6.90 1.41
N GLY A 22 4.97 6.37 1.11
CA GLY A 22 4.81 5.00 0.61
C GLY A 22 5.49 4.77 -0.74
N LEU A 23 5.32 5.70 -1.69
CA LEU A 23 5.97 5.63 -3.00
C LEU A 23 7.49 5.72 -2.89
N LEU A 24 7.99 6.65 -2.06
CA LEU A 24 9.42 6.76 -1.76
C LEU A 24 9.97 5.44 -1.22
N LEU A 25 9.30 4.85 -0.23
CA LEU A 25 9.70 3.57 0.36
C LEU A 25 9.77 2.47 -0.70
N VAL A 26 8.74 2.30 -1.53
CA VAL A 26 8.70 1.26 -2.56
C VAL A 26 9.81 1.46 -3.59
N PHE A 27 10.07 2.69 -4.06
CA PHE A 27 11.13 2.93 -5.02
C PHE A 27 12.53 2.74 -4.42
N VAL A 28 12.77 3.18 -3.18
CA VAL A 28 14.06 2.97 -2.50
C VAL A 28 14.32 1.48 -2.29
N LEU A 29 13.32 0.73 -1.82
CA LEU A 29 13.45 -0.72 -1.67
C LEU A 29 13.62 -1.41 -3.02
N GLY A 30 12.87 -0.99 -4.04
CA GLY A 30 13.01 -1.51 -5.39
C GLY A 30 14.42 -1.34 -5.93
N ILE A 31 15.02 -0.15 -5.76
CA ILE A 31 16.41 0.12 -6.16
C ILE A 31 17.38 -0.71 -5.31
N LEU A 32 17.23 -0.71 -3.98
CA LEU A 32 18.10 -1.45 -3.07
C LEU A 32 18.12 -2.95 -3.37
N PHE A 33 16.95 -3.53 -3.59
CA PHE A 33 16.80 -4.97 -3.87
C PHE A 33 17.00 -5.33 -5.33
N SER A 34 16.98 -4.37 -6.27
CA SER A 34 17.13 -4.65 -7.70
C SER A 34 18.42 -5.42 -8.00
N SER A 35 19.54 -5.04 -7.40
CA SER A 35 20.81 -5.73 -7.58
C SER A 35 20.73 -7.20 -7.18
N TYR A 36 20.08 -7.52 -6.06
CA TYR A 36 19.89 -8.90 -5.61
C TYR A 36 18.90 -9.70 -6.47
N PHE A 37 17.93 -9.02 -7.11
CA PHE A 37 17.03 -9.67 -8.07
C PHE A 37 17.71 -9.95 -9.40
N PHE A 38 18.66 -9.11 -9.80
CA PHE A 38 19.40 -9.26 -11.07
C PHE A 38 20.73 -10.04 -10.94
N ASN A 39 21.28 -10.18 -9.72
CA ASN A 39 22.35 -11.10 -9.24
C ASN A 39 23.30 -10.41 -8.23
#